data_AF-A0AAE8ZSR0-F1
#
_entry.id   AF-A0AAE8ZSR0-F1
#
_cell.length_a   1.000
_cell.length_b   1.000
_cell.length_c   1.000
_cell.angle_alpha   90.00
_cell.angle_beta   90.00
_cell.angle_gamma   90.00
#
_symmetry.space_group_name_H-M   'P 1'
#
loop_
_entity.id
_entity.type
_entity.pdbx_description
1 polymer ?
#
loop_
_entity_poly.entity_id
_entity_poly.type
_entity_poly.pdbx_seq_one_letter_code
_entity_poly.pdbx_strand_id
1 'polypeptide(L)'
;MDSRFQFSSSSSCFNRPTKLSKNVKFEFSSQEIALDRFNTTRMEPFFCIGHTIGKQLSKLCDDFDKEMMAHAHKTSIVATVKSLWNVMFTNFSPQEAFCFDAALVAIAPLLPSVAEFSSPKFSISSSSVNPFNMINLKGKKKKKCERFPLLCLPRLILEMVVNQLESPDLLNLSICSNRSTLRVCQASPKNCAESVSIYLKKPNPSIKITFFGFRKPLEWVFCFEEDFSQKYIHRNLVVSEYHYITAHHKNSPEQIMCRNADVVEGFLKILEFFLKIFPVRLKIGVQPNIGGLQILFKSNIFAQCSEMKLTRSLENHAFNRQELGAIFKKIKVLDKLEVIAHADYVIRQAFIVDHVTLAHATWMCEHDLFRLNCRSARFLNHTFQLDDIEDLALQWLAKPYTPRLERMEFEWDPLVEIQFFTLETTKWDKNKRSRCCYKIHQRGIFDCSETFDFTRPDGLMASIGVVERGYFSTLIFYVWHDRFPTRNQQNRLKKRLNELQVQQRDINRRLGDGNDFEQSLTNPNLSAATFENYMIQAYNLRKPRGSSKKLEEWYKFHCEILDVKKQIESLE
;
A
#
# COMPACT_ATOMS: atom_id res chain seq x y z
N MET A 1 25.19 -47.74 -50.43
CA MET A 1 24.41 -48.96 -50.69
C MET A 1 23.32 -48.98 -49.65
N ASP A 2 22.25 -48.21 -49.84
CA ASP A 2 21.07 -48.47 -50.69
C ASP A 2 19.88 -48.68 -49.73
N SER A 3 19.10 -47.64 -49.45
CA SER A 3 17.99 -47.11 -50.26
C SER A 3 16.75 -48.02 -50.18
N ARG A 4 15.65 -47.48 -49.62
CA ARG A 4 14.43 -47.12 -50.39
C ARG A 4 13.30 -46.58 -49.51
N PHE A 5 12.79 -45.44 -50.00
CA PHE A 5 11.52 -44.78 -49.71
C PHE A 5 10.31 -45.62 -50.15
N GLN A 6 9.11 -45.37 -49.57
CA GLN A 6 7.96 -44.80 -50.31
C GLN A 6 6.75 -44.44 -49.42
N PHE A 7 6.04 -43.41 -49.88
CA PHE A 7 4.85 -42.73 -49.35
C PHE A 7 3.54 -43.25 -49.99
N SER A 8 2.40 -43.07 -49.30
CA SER A 8 1.07 -42.68 -49.83
C SER A 8 0.17 -42.34 -48.61
N SER A 9 -0.60 -41.25 -48.45
CA SER A 9 -1.38 -40.28 -49.25
C SER A 9 -2.91 -40.49 -49.16
N SER A 10 -3.66 -39.37 -49.27
CA SER A 10 -5.12 -39.13 -49.32
C SER A 10 -5.85 -38.92 -47.97
N SER A 11 -6.31 -37.71 -47.59
CA SER A 11 -7.38 -36.81 -48.13
C SER A 11 -8.80 -37.33 -47.77
N SER A 12 -9.85 -36.58 -47.40
CA SER A 12 -10.22 -35.17 -47.55
C SER A 12 -11.53 -34.84 -46.77
N CYS A 13 -11.71 -33.54 -46.45
CA CYS A 13 -12.93 -32.69 -46.51
C CYS A 13 -14.20 -32.86 -45.62
N PHE A 14 -14.42 -31.82 -44.79
CA PHE A 14 -15.58 -30.88 -44.72
C PHE A 14 -17.05 -31.36 -44.83
N ASN A 15 -17.88 -31.09 -43.80
CA ASN A 15 -18.94 -30.05 -43.80
C ASN A 15 -19.83 -30.04 -42.52
N ARG A 16 -20.17 -28.83 -42.06
CA ARG A 16 -21.25 -28.44 -41.10
C ARG A 16 -22.42 -27.85 -41.94
N PRO A 17 -23.50 -27.24 -41.37
CA PRO A 17 -24.44 -27.58 -40.27
C PRO A 17 -25.93 -27.33 -40.70
N THR A 18 -26.92 -27.45 -39.80
CA THR A 18 -28.24 -26.73 -39.73
C THR A 18 -29.14 -27.46 -38.69
N LYS A 19 -30.15 -26.95 -37.96
CA LYS A 19 -30.88 -25.66 -37.81
C LYS A 19 -31.72 -25.71 -36.50
N LEU A 20 -31.88 -24.53 -35.88
CA LEU A 20 -32.93 -23.97 -34.98
C LEU A 20 -34.24 -24.72 -34.62
N SER A 21 -34.66 -24.60 -33.33
CA SER A 21 -35.94 -23.99 -32.83
C SER A 21 -35.96 -24.03 -31.28
N LYS A 22 -36.12 -22.93 -30.51
CA LYS A 22 -37.31 -22.12 -30.07
C LYS A 22 -38.40 -22.89 -29.27
N ASN A 23 -38.39 -22.76 -27.93
CA ASN A 23 -39.43 -22.12 -27.07
C ASN A 23 -39.61 -22.74 -25.65
N VAL A 24 -39.33 -21.90 -24.64
CA VAL A 24 -40.13 -21.52 -23.44
C VAL A 24 -40.74 -22.60 -22.51
N LYS A 25 -40.33 -22.61 -21.22
CA LYS A 25 -41.15 -22.22 -20.04
C LYS A 25 -40.37 -22.37 -18.72
N PHE A 26 -40.43 -21.33 -17.89
CA PHE A 26 -40.06 -21.32 -16.48
C PHE A 26 -41.32 -21.58 -15.64
N GLU A 27 -41.25 -22.50 -14.69
CA GLU A 27 -42.17 -22.60 -13.56
C GLU A 27 -41.33 -22.80 -12.28
N PHE A 28 -41.51 -21.91 -11.31
CA PHE A 28 -41.03 -22.07 -9.95
C PHE A 28 -42.20 -22.59 -9.10
N SER A 29 -41.96 -23.62 -8.30
CA SER A 29 -42.80 -23.97 -7.15
C SER A 29 -41.92 -24.16 -5.91
N SER A 30 -42.49 -23.78 -4.78
CA SER A 30 -41.86 -23.59 -3.47
C SER A 30 -42.24 -24.73 -2.51
N GLN A 31 -41.46 -24.85 -1.43
CA GLN A 31 -41.66 -25.67 -0.21
C GLN A 31 -41.26 -27.15 -0.37
N GLU A 32 -40.52 -27.80 0.54
CA GLU A 32 -40.35 -27.57 1.98
C GLU A 32 -39.06 -28.24 2.54
N ILE A 33 -38.81 -27.95 3.81
CA ILE A 33 -37.57 -28.07 4.61
C ILE A 33 -37.29 -29.50 5.10
N ALA A 34 -36.02 -29.95 5.04
CA ALA A 34 -35.47 -30.92 6.00
C ALA A 34 -33.93 -30.81 6.10
N LEU A 35 -33.44 -31.05 7.32
CA LEU A 35 -32.11 -30.81 7.88
C LEU A 35 -30.91 -31.50 7.18
N ASP A 36 -29.74 -30.92 7.49
CA ASP A 36 -28.39 -31.49 7.61
C ASP A 36 -27.47 -31.61 6.39
N ARG A 37 -26.38 -30.82 6.48
CA ARG A 37 -24.97 -31.03 6.06
C ARG A 37 -24.41 -29.75 5.44
N PHE A 38 -23.75 -28.94 6.27
CA PHE A 38 -22.87 -27.86 5.79
C PHE A 38 -21.63 -28.48 5.13
N ASN A 39 -21.72 -28.66 3.81
CA ASN A 39 -20.58 -28.88 2.93
C ASN A 39 -20.29 -27.59 2.15
N THR A 40 -19.02 -27.22 2.20
CA THR A 40 -18.35 -26.17 1.43
C THR A 40 -18.57 -26.31 -0.07
N THR A 41 -19.26 -25.37 -0.71
CA THR A 41 -19.01 -24.87 -2.10
C THR A 41 -20.08 -23.86 -2.52
N ARG A 42 -19.67 -22.61 -2.81
CA ARG A 42 -20.23 -21.62 -3.77
C ARG A 42 -20.00 -20.18 -3.30
N MET A 43 -18.83 -19.62 -3.61
CA MET A 43 -18.65 -18.17 -3.80
C MET A 43 -18.30 -17.94 -5.27
N GLU A 44 -19.30 -17.92 -6.16
CA GLU A 44 -19.11 -17.58 -7.57
C GLU A 44 -20.15 -16.63 -8.24
N PRO A 45 -21.05 -15.89 -7.56
CA PRO A 45 -21.77 -14.80 -8.25
C PRO A 45 -21.02 -13.45 -8.22
N PHE A 46 -20.18 -13.20 -7.21
CA PHE A 46 -19.64 -11.85 -6.97
C PHE A 46 -18.46 -11.45 -7.88
N PHE A 47 -17.71 -12.43 -8.41
CA PHE A 47 -16.58 -12.16 -9.30
C PHE A 47 -17.01 -11.70 -10.71
N CYS A 48 -18.16 -12.20 -11.19
CA CYS A 48 -18.72 -11.82 -12.49
C CYS A 48 -19.32 -10.41 -12.48
N ILE A 49 -19.87 -9.97 -11.34
CA ILE A 49 -20.41 -8.61 -11.18
C ILE A 49 -19.28 -7.59 -11.22
N GLY A 50 -18.18 -7.81 -10.49
CA GLY A 50 -17.02 -6.92 -10.48
C GLY A 50 -16.34 -6.77 -11.85
N HIS A 51 -16.23 -7.85 -12.62
CA HIS A 51 -15.67 -7.81 -13.98
C HIS A 51 -16.60 -7.10 -14.98
N THR A 52 -17.92 -7.26 -14.83
CA THR A 52 -18.92 -6.59 -15.68
C THR A 52 -18.98 -5.10 -15.39
N ILE A 53 -18.98 -4.71 -14.11
CA ILE A 53 -18.87 -3.32 -13.66
C ILE A 53 -17.54 -2.71 -14.12
N GLY A 54 -16.43 -3.45 -14.03
CA GLY A 54 -15.12 -3.01 -14.50
C GLY A 54 -15.07 -2.75 -16.00
N LYS A 55 -15.68 -3.62 -16.82
CA LYS A 55 -15.79 -3.40 -18.27
C LYS A 55 -16.71 -2.23 -18.63
N GLN A 56 -17.82 -2.07 -17.91
CA GLN A 56 -18.74 -0.96 -18.10
C GLN A 56 -18.07 0.38 -17.72
N LEU A 57 -17.34 0.43 -16.61
CA LEU A 57 -16.55 1.60 -16.18
C LEU A 57 -15.44 1.94 -17.17
N SER A 58 -14.70 0.95 -17.66
CA SER A 58 -13.65 1.17 -18.67
C SER A 58 -14.24 1.79 -19.94
N LYS A 59 -15.36 1.25 -20.42
CA LYS A 59 -16.06 1.79 -21.60
C LYS A 59 -16.61 3.20 -21.34
N LEU A 60 -17.10 3.47 -20.13
CA LEU A 60 -17.56 4.79 -19.71
C LEU A 60 -16.42 5.81 -19.70
N CYS A 61 -15.22 5.41 -19.26
CA CYS A 61 -14.03 6.26 -19.31
C CYS A 61 -13.56 6.50 -20.76
N ASP A 62 -13.59 5.48 -21.61
CA ASP A 62 -13.23 5.62 -23.02
C ASP A 62 -14.21 6.52 -23.78
N ASP A 63 -15.52 6.38 -23.52
CA ASP A 63 -16.56 7.23 -24.07
C ASP A 63 -16.48 8.66 -23.51
N PHE A 64 -16.15 8.82 -22.23
CA PHE A 64 -15.89 10.10 -21.57
C PHE A 64 -14.73 10.85 -22.22
N ASP A 65 -13.58 10.20 -22.42
CA ASP A 65 -12.41 10.82 -23.05
C ASP A 65 -12.72 11.21 -24.51
N LYS A 66 -13.46 10.37 -25.23
CA LYS A 66 -13.87 10.65 -26.60
C LYS A 66 -14.81 11.86 -26.71
N GLU A 67 -15.74 12.00 -25.76
CA GLU A 67 -16.72 13.08 -25.71
C GLU A 67 -16.10 14.39 -25.18
N MET A 68 -15.20 14.32 -24.19
CA MET A 68 -14.34 15.43 -23.75
C MET A 68 -13.50 15.99 -24.90
N MET A 69 -12.88 15.10 -25.70
CA MET A 69 -12.07 15.50 -26.85
C MET A 69 -12.91 16.08 -27.99
N ALA A 70 -14.16 15.63 -28.15
CA ALA A 70 -15.10 16.22 -29.10
C ALA A 70 -15.63 17.61 -28.65
N HIS A 71 -15.79 17.82 -27.34
CA HIS A 71 -16.33 19.06 -26.77
C HIS A 71 -15.27 20.11 -26.41
N ALA A 72 -13.99 19.75 -26.34
CA ALA A 72 -12.88 20.68 -26.15
C ALA A 72 -12.83 21.81 -27.21
N HIS A 73 -13.49 21.62 -28.36
CA HIS A 73 -13.59 22.62 -29.43
C HIS A 73 -14.84 23.51 -29.42
N LYS A 74 -15.82 23.32 -28.51
CA LYS A 74 -17.03 24.16 -28.45
C LYS A 74 -17.43 24.51 -27.01
N THR A 75 -17.34 25.80 -26.70
CA THR A 75 -17.62 26.46 -25.41
C THR A 75 -19.06 26.31 -24.91
N SER A 76 -19.40 25.19 -24.26
CA SER A 76 -20.44 25.19 -23.22
C SER A 76 -20.36 23.93 -22.34
N ILE A 77 -19.86 24.10 -21.11
CA ILE A 77 -19.82 23.07 -20.04
C ILE A 77 -21.23 22.48 -19.79
N VAL A 78 -22.29 23.26 -20.03
CA VAL A 78 -23.69 22.82 -19.84
C VAL A 78 -24.10 21.78 -20.88
N ALA A 79 -23.61 21.88 -22.13
CA ALA A 79 -23.88 20.87 -23.16
C ALA A 79 -23.14 19.56 -22.86
N THR A 80 -21.90 19.66 -22.36
CA THR A 80 -21.09 18.50 -21.96
C THR A 80 -21.73 17.77 -20.77
N VAL A 81 -22.22 18.50 -19.75
CA VAL A 81 -22.91 17.89 -18.60
C VAL A 81 -24.24 17.23 -18.99
N LYS A 82 -24.98 17.80 -19.95
CA LYS A 82 -26.24 17.22 -20.45
C LYS A 82 -26.01 15.96 -21.31
N SER A 83 -24.92 15.91 -22.06
CA SER A 83 -24.52 14.72 -22.83
C SER A 83 -24.06 13.59 -21.91
N LEU A 84 -23.21 13.93 -20.93
CA LEU A 84 -22.77 13.03 -19.85
C LEU A 84 -23.97 12.39 -19.10
N TRP A 85 -25.02 13.17 -18.85
CA TRP A 85 -26.23 12.69 -18.20
C TRP A 85 -27.00 11.67 -19.03
N ASN A 86 -27.18 11.91 -20.35
CA ASN A 86 -27.89 10.99 -21.24
C ASN A 86 -27.13 9.67 -21.46
N VAL A 87 -25.80 9.72 -21.47
CA VAL A 87 -24.93 8.53 -21.56
C VAL A 87 -24.99 7.70 -20.27
N MET A 88 -25.08 8.35 -19.10
CA MET A 88 -25.24 7.63 -17.83
C MET A 88 -26.63 6.98 -17.74
N PHE A 89 -27.71 7.68 -18.06
CA PHE A 89 -29.09 7.20 -17.85
C PHE A 89 -29.49 6.00 -18.73
N THR A 90 -28.90 5.87 -19.91
CA THR A 90 -29.21 4.76 -20.85
C THR A 90 -28.59 3.43 -20.47
N ASN A 91 -27.67 3.42 -19.49
CA ASN A 91 -26.88 2.24 -19.12
C ASN A 91 -27.25 1.63 -17.75
N PHE A 92 -28.21 2.19 -17.02
CA PHE A 92 -28.61 1.70 -15.69
C PHE A 92 -30.06 1.20 -15.65
N SER A 93 -30.34 0.29 -14.71
CA SER A 93 -31.70 -0.24 -14.51
C SER A 93 -32.61 0.81 -13.85
N PRO A 94 -33.95 0.71 -13.99
CA PRO A 94 -34.89 1.68 -13.42
C PRO A 94 -34.79 1.87 -11.89
N GLN A 95 -34.32 0.85 -11.17
CA GLN A 95 -34.11 0.91 -9.72
C GLN A 95 -32.84 1.70 -9.33
N GLU A 96 -31.81 1.70 -10.18
CA GLU A 96 -30.58 2.47 -9.99
C GLU A 96 -30.79 3.95 -10.37
N ALA A 97 -31.61 4.23 -11.38
CA ALA A 97 -31.98 5.59 -11.79
C ALA A 97 -32.75 6.36 -10.70
N PHE A 98 -33.58 5.68 -9.90
CA PHE A 98 -34.37 6.29 -8.83
C PHE A 98 -33.51 6.87 -7.69
N CYS A 99 -32.35 6.26 -7.40
CA CYS A 99 -31.39 6.79 -6.44
C CYS A 99 -30.69 8.07 -6.94
N PHE A 100 -30.57 8.25 -8.26
CA PHE A 100 -30.00 9.45 -8.87
C PHE A 100 -31.00 10.61 -8.98
N ASP A 101 -32.28 10.33 -9.19
CA ASP A 101 -33.34 11.36 -9.19
C ASP A 101 -33.47 12.04 -7.82
N ALA A 102 -33.31 11.28 -6.72
CA ALA A 102 -33.27 11.84 -5.37
C ALA A 102 -32.07 12.79 -5.16
N ALA A 103 -30.93 12.53 -5.81
CA ALA A 103 -29.77 13.41 -5.79
C ALA A 103 -29.98 14.68 -6.64
N LEU A 104 -30.73 14.59 -7.75
CA LEU A 104 -31.05 15.73 -8.60
C LEU A 104 -32.01 16.71 -7.92
N VAL A 105 -33.02 16.22 -7.20
CA VAL A 105 -33.93 17.05 -6.39
C VAL A 105 -33.18 17.82 -5.31
N ALA A 106 -32.08 17.25 -4.77
CA ALA A 106 -31.22 17.91 -3.79
C ALA A 106 -30.24 18.94 -4.40
N ILE A 107 -29.91 18.82 -5.69
CA ILE A 107 -28.92 19.69 -6.39
C ILE A 107 -29.61 20.81 -7.19
N ALA A 108 -30.87 20.63 -7.60
CA ALA A 108 -31.64 21.60 -8.38
C ALA A 108 -31.66 23.04 -7.81
N PRO A 109 -31.66 23.28 -6.48
CA PRO A 109 -31.58 24.64 -5.92
C PRO A 109 -30.20 25.31 -6.04
N LEU A 110 -29.15 24.56 -6.41
CA LEU A 110 -27.75 25.04 -6.47
C LEU A 110 -27.28 25.41 -7.89
N LEU A 111 -28.14 25.23 -8.90
CA LEU A 111 -27.88 25.65 -10.28
C LEU A 111 -28.46 27.06 -10.51
N PRO A 112 -27.74 27.98 -11.18
CA PRO A 112 -28.29 29.30 -11.47
C PRO A 112 -29.51 29.18 -12.39
N SER A 113 -30.64 29.75 -11.95
CA SER A 113 -31.92 29.70 -12.64
C SER A 113 -31.82 30.19 -14.08
N VAL A 114 -32.15 29.34 -15.04
CA VAL A 114 -32.55 29.76 -16.38
C VAL A 114 -34.06 29.53 -16.47
N ALA A 115 -34.79 30.64 -16.57
CA ALA A 115 -36.22 30.68 -16.79
C ALA A 115 -36.58 30.09 -18.17
N GLU A 116 -37.80 29.53 -18.22
CA GLU A 116 -38.60 29.22 -19.40
C GLU A 116 -38.08 28.15 -20.37
N PHE A 117 -38.72 26.97 -20.33
CA PHE A 117 -39.09 26.24 -21.56
C PHE A 117 -40.39 25.46 -21.31
N SER A 118 -41.52 26.11 -21.57
CA SER A 118 -42.82 25.48 -21.76
C SER A 118 -42.94 24.91 -23.18
N SER A 119 -43.62 23.76 -23.28
CA SER A 119 -44.02 23.00 -24.47
C SER A 119 -44.62 23.80 -25.65
N PRO A 120 -44.55 23.29 -26.90
CA PRO A 120 -45.00 24.01 -28.08
C PRO A 120 -46.53 23.97 -28.25
N LYS A 121 -47.15 25.12 -28.52
CA LYS A 121 -48.49 25.20 -29.12
C LYS A 121 -48.46 26.14 -30.34
N PHE A 122 -49.03 25.64 -31.43
CA PHE A 122 -49.33 26.34 -32.68
C PHE A 122 -50.34 27.48 -32.47
N SER A 123 -50.12 28.64 -33.11
CA SER A 123 -51.12 29.36 -33.93
C SER A 123 -50.57 30.67 -34.52
N ILE A 124 -51.09 30.98 -35.71
CA ILE A 124 -50.74 32.03 -36.68
C ILE A 124 -51.34 33.40 -36.27
N SER A 125 -50.62 34.51 -36.47
CA SER A 125 -51.02 35.63 -37.37
C SER A 125 -50.32 36.98 -37.07
N SER A 126 -49.84 37.57 -38.18
CA SER A 126 -49.73 38.99 -38.59
C SER A 126 -49.42 40.15 -37.62
N SER A 127 -48.44 40.96 -38.06
CA SER A 127 -48.41 42.44 -38.19
C SER A 127 -47.12 43.03 -37.56
N SER A 128 -46.08 43.39 -38.33
CA SER A 128 -45.90 44.59 -39.17
C SER A 128 -45.09 45.70 -38.48
N VAL A 129 -44.03 46.13 -39.16
CA VAL A 129 -43.47 47.50 -39.23
C VAL A 129 -42.38 47.91 -38.19
N ASN A 130 -41.13 47.73 -38.66
CA ASN A 130 -40.04 48.71 -38.81
C ASN A 130 -39.27 49.32 -37.61
N PRO A 131 -38.02 49.76 -37.88
CA PRO A 131 -36.90 49.71 -36.95
C PRO A 131 -36.43 51.12 -36.54
N PHE A 132 -35.27 51.16 -35.87
CA PHE A 132 -34.56 52.30 -35.31
C PHE A 132 -34.96 52.68 -33.89
N ASN A 133 -34.13 52.24 -32.94
CA ASN A 133 -33.41 53.21 -32.13
C ASN A 133 -32.09 52.64 -31.60
N MET A 134 -31.02 53.35 -31.93
CA MET A 134 -29.71 53.21 -31.30
C MET A 134 -29.86 53.32 -29.78
N ILE A 135 -29.47 52.26 -29.05
CA ILE A 135 -29.22 52.36 -27.61
C ILE A 135 -27.76 52.00 -27.35
N ASN A 136 -27.00 53.07 -27.12
CA ASN A 136 -25.87 53.19 -26.21
C ASN A 136 -25.37 51.90 -25.55
N LEU A 137 -24.19 51.45 -25.98
CA LEU A 137 -23.33 50.54 -25.22
C LEU A 137 -22.77 51.27 -23.99
N LYS A 138 -23.50 51.25 -22.88
CA LYS A 138 -22.92 51.51 -21.55
C LYS A 138 -23.20 50.35 -20.61
N GLY A 139 -22.11 49.71 -20.17
CA GLY A 139 -22.06 48.97 -18.92
C GLY A 139 -22.43 47.48 -18.97
N LYS A 140 -21.66 46.64 -19.67
CA LYS A 140 -21.61 45.21 -19.31
C LYS A 140 -20.89 45.07 -17.96
N LYS A 141 -21.63 45.10 -16.86
CA LYS A 141 -21.17 44.64 -15.54
C LYS A 141 -20.59 43.23 -15.74
N LYS A 142 -19.30 43.04 -15.44
CA LYS A 142 -18.70 41.69 -15.36
C LYS A 142 -19.57 40.87 -14.40
N LYS A 143 -20.25 39.83 -14.91
CA LYS A 143 -20.92 38.83 -14.07
C LYS A 143 -19.88 38.32 -13.07
N LYS A 144 -20.11 38.54 -11.77
CA LYS A 144 -19.34 37.90 -10.71
C LYS A 144 -19.47 36.40 -10.94
N CYS A 145 -18.36 35.72 -11.20
CA CYS A 145 -18.32 34.27 -11.21
C CYS A 145 -18.61 33.83 -9.76
N GLU A 146 -19.78 33.25 -9.52
CA GLU A 146 -20.13 32.72 -8.21
C GLU A 146 -19.15 31.60 -7.87
N ARG A 147 -18.52 31.69 -6.70
CA ARG A 147 -17.52 30.72 -6.26
C ARG A 147 -18.21 29.37 -6.03
N PHE A 148 -17.65 28.30 -6.58
CA PHE A 148 -18.16 26.95 -6.37
C PHE A 148 -18.13 26.60 -4.87
N PRO A 149 -19.28 26.22 -4.26
CA PRO A 149 -19.36 26.01 -2.82
C PRO A 149 -18.87 24.61 -2.44
N LEU A 150 -17.57 24.34 -2.58
CA LEU A 150 -16.94 23.03 -2.34
C LEU A 150 -17.38 22.40 -1.01
N LEU A 151 -17.41 23.17 0.07
CA LEU A 151 -17.76 22.69 1.41
C LEU A 151 -19.26 22.41 1.62
N CYS A 152 -20.10 22.78 0.66
CA CYS A 152 -21.54 22.50 0.65
C CYS A 152 -21.89 21.23 -0.14
N LEU A 153 -20.90 20.55 -0.72
CA LEU A 153 -21.13 19.30 -1.43
C LEU A 153 -21.72 18.22 -0.51
N PRO A 154 -22.54 17.30 -1.05
CA PRO A 154 -22.95 16.09 -0.35
C PRO A 154 -21.74 15.31 0.15
N ARG A 155 -21.88 14.64 1.30
CA ARG A 155 -20.77 14.00 2.01
C ARG A 155 -19.93 13.07 1.14
N LEU A 156 -20.56 12.20 0.34
CA LEU A 156 -19.85 11.25 -0.52
C LEU A 156 -19.02 11.94 -1.60
N ILE A 157 -19.56 13.00 -2.22
CA ILE A 157 -18.83 13.76 -3.24
C ILE A 157 -17.67 14.52 -2.60
N LEU A 158 -17.91 15.13 -1.43
CA LEU A 158 -16.85 15.80 -0.67
C LEU A 158 -15.74 14.82 -0.26
N GLU A 159 -16.10 13.60 0.15
CA GLU A 159 -15.14 12.53 0.44
C GLU A 159 -14.30 12.16 -0.79
N MET A 160 -14.93 11.97 -1.95
CA MET A 160 -14.21 11.68 -3.20
C MET A 160 -13.23 12.80 -3.54
N VAL A 161 -13.65 14.06 -3.43
CA VAL A 161 -12.78 15.21 -3.70
C VAL A 161 -11.62 15.26 -2.70
N VAL A 162 -11.91 15.14 -1.41
CA VAL A 162 -10.90 15.18 -0.33
C VAL A 162 -9.88 14.04 -0.47
N ASN A 163 -10.31 12.85 -0.91
CA ASN A 163 -9.42 11.71 -1.12
C ASN A 163 -8.54 11.87 -2.37
N GLN A 164 -8.92 12.71 -3.33
CA GLN A 164 -8.11 13.04 -4.51
C GLN A 164 -7.13 14.20 -4.28
N LEU A 165 -7.31 14.99 -3.22
CA LEU A 165 -6.38 16.07 -2.89
C LEU A 165 -4.98 15.53 -2.56
N GLU A 166 -3.96 16.26 -2.99
CA GLU A 166 -2.61 16.08 -2.48
C GLU A 166 -2.50 16.54 -1.02
N SER A 167 -1.49 16.03 -0.31
CA SER A 167 -1.32 16.31 1.13
C SER A 167 -1.19 17.80 1.47
N PRO A 168 -0.44 18.62 0.70
CA PRO A 168 -0.37 20.06 0.94
C PRO A 168 -1.71 20.77 0.74
N ASP A 169 -2.50 20.35 -0.26
CA ASP A 169 -3.80 20.95 -0.55
C ASP A 169 -4.83 20.59 0.51
N LEU A 170 -4.82 19.34 0.98
CA LEU A 170 -5.64 18.90 2.10
C LEU A 170 -5.33 19.71 3.36
N LEU A 171 -4.05 19.93 3.63
CA LEU A 171 -3.60 20.77 4.74
C LEU A 171 -4.10 22.21 4.59
N ASN A 172 -3.86 22.83 3.43
CA ASN A 172 -4.27 24.21 3.16
C ASN A 172 -5.79 24.36 3.32
N LEU A 173 -6.57 23.45 2.74
CA LEU A 173 -8.03 23.43 2.86
C LEU A 173 -8.46 23.33 4.33
N SER A 174 -7.78 22.47 5.10
CA SER A 174 -8.10 22.25 6.51
C SER A 174 -7.79 23.45 7.40
N ILE A 175 -6.75 24.23 7.07
CA ILE A 175 -6.36 25.44 7.83
C ILE A 175 -7.22 26.66 7.47
N CYS A 176 -7.86 26.69 6.29
CA CYS A 176 -8.60 27.88 5.82
C CYS A 176 -9.66 28.40 6.80
N SER A 177 -10.38 27.52 7.50
CA SER A 177 -11.36 27.90 8.53
C SER A 177 -11.75 26.72 9.40
N ASN A 178 -12.28 26.99 10.60
CA ASN A 178 -12.87 25.96 11.47
C ASN A 178 -13.95 25.12 10.75
N ARG A 179 -14.76 25.77 9.88
CA ARG A 179 -15.77 25.09 9.07
C ARG A 179 -15.12 24.14 8.06
N SER A 180 -14.02 24.55 7.42
CA SER A 180 -13.26 23.70 6.51
C SER A 180 -12.67 22.50 7.23
N THR A 181 -12.03 22.71 8.39
CA THR A 181 -11.48 21.63 9.22
C THR A 181 -12.56 20.61 9.55
N LEU A 182 -13.71 21.06 10.06
CA LEU A 182 -14.83 20.19 10.42
C LEU A 182 -15.32 19.38 9.21
N ARG A 183 -15.45 20.03 8.04
CA ARG A 183 -15.91 19.37 6.81
C ARG A 183 -14.91 18.33 6.30
N VAL A 184 -13.61 18.61 6.36
CA VAL A 184 -12.56 17.62 6.04
C VAL A 184 -12.61 16.44 7.01
N CYS A 185 -12.75 16.69 8.31
CA CYS A 185 -12.86 15.62 9.31
C CYS A 185 -14.11 14.74 9.10
N GLN A 186 -15.23 15.34 8.67
CA GLN A 186 -16.48 14.63 8.41
C GLN A 186 -16.48 13.86 7.09
N ALA A 187 -15.77 14.38 6.08
CA ALA A 187 -15.72 13.79 4.74
C ALA A 187 -15.05 12.42 4.78
N SER A 188 -13.90 12.30 5.44
CA SER A 188 -13.23 11.01 5.63
C SER A 188 -12.67 10.91 7.06
N PRO A 189 -13.24 10.06 7.93
CA PRO A 189 -12.80 9.94 9.31
C PRO A 189 -11.33 9.55 9.46
N LYS A 190 -10.70 8.94 8.44
CA LYS A 190 -9.26 8.66 8.45
C LYS A 190 -8.48 9.55 7.49
N ASN A 191 -9.13 10.26 6.56
CA ASN A 191 -8.48 10.99 5.45
C ASN A 191 -7.37 10.19 4.76
N CYS A 192 -7.53 8.85 4.71
CA CYS A 192 -6.53 7.88 4.27
C CYS A 192 -5.18 7.94 5.00
N ALA A 193 -5.05 8.61 6.15
CA ALA A 193 -3.84 8.58 6.95
C ALA A 193 -3.63 7.18 7.54
N GLU A 194 -2.41 6.68 7.39
CA GLU A 194 -1.93 5.44 8.00
C GLU A 194 -1.35 5.72 9.39
N SER A 195 -0.53 6.77 9.52
CA SER A 195 0.10 7.11 10.78
C SER A 195 0.46 8.59 10.90
N VAL A 196 0.50 9.07 12.14
CA VAL A 196 1.15 10.32 12.52
C VAL A 196 2.39 9.94 13.32
N SER A 197 3.56 10.19 12.72
CA SER A 197 4.86 9.87 13.28
C SER A 197 5.55 11.14 13.77
N ILE A 198 5.94 11.17 15.04
CA ILE A 198 6.71 12.23 15.65
C ILE A 198 8.18 11.82 15.67
N TYR A 199 9.09 12.68 15.25
CA TYR A 199 10.53 12.47 15.37
C TYR A 199 11.13 13.57 16.23
N LEU A 200 11.53 13.22 17.46
CA LEU A 200 12.20 14.12 18.39
C LEU A 200 13.71 13.94 18.24
N LYS A 201 14.34 14.90 17.56
CA LYS A 201 15.79 14.98 17.37
C LYS A 201 16.23 16.42 17.43
N LYS A 202 17.48 16.65 17.84
CA LYS A 202 18.12 17.96 17.80
C LYS A 202 18.91 18.11 16.48
N PRO A 203 18.93 19.29 15.84
CA PRO A 203 18.12 20.47 16.15
C PRO A 203 16.66 20.30 15.74
N ASN A 204 16.33 19.54 14.70
CA ASN A 204 15.04 19.70 14.02
C ASN A 204 14.02 18.59 14.35
N PRO A 205 13.11 18.76 15.34
CA PRO A 205 12.01 17.82 15.52
C PRO A 205 11.01 17.95 14.37
N SER A 206 10.31 16.87 14.06
CA SER A 206 9.33 16.86 12.98
C SER A 206 8.11 16.00 13.28
N ILE A 207 7.02 16.28 12.54
CA ILE A 207 5.80 15.48 12.52
C ILE A 207 5.56 15.07 11.08
N LYS A 208 5.38 13.78 10.85
CA LYS A 208 5.17 13.19 9.53
C LYS A 208 3.86 12.43 9.49
N ILE A 209 3.02 12.74 8.51
CA ILE A 209 1.79 12.00 8.23
C ILE A 209 2.06 11.10 7.03
N THR A 210 1.88 9.79 7.21
CA THR A 210 1.88 8.82 6.10
C THR A 210 0.46 8.47 5.73
N PHE A 211 0.23 8.20 4.46
CA PHE A 211 -1.09 7.90 3.91
C PHE A 211 -1.09 6.52 3.25
N PHE A 212 -2.23 5.83 3.30
CA PHE A 212 -2.48 4.66 2.48
C PHE A 212 -2.55 5.05 0.99
N GLY A 213 -2.04 4.17 0.12
CA GLY A 213 -2.11 4.34 -1.33
C GLY A 213 -1.00 5.24 -1.90
N PHE A 214 -1.35 6.09 -2.87
CA PHE A 214 -0.39 6.84 -3.69
C PHE A 214 -0.10 8.26 -3.20
N ARG A 215 -0.79 8.73 -2.16
CA ARG A 215 -0.60 10.08 -1.62
C ARG A 215 0.77 10.18 -0.94
N LYS A 216 1.55 11.19 -1.32
CA LYS A 216 2.87 11.44 -0.74
C LYS A 216 2.79 11.81 0.75
N PRO A 217 3.76 11.39 1.59
CA PRO A 217 3.79 11.78 3.00
C PRO A 217 3.92 13.30 3.17
N LEU A 218 3.23 13.85 4.16
CA LEU A 218 3.38 15.24 4.59
C LEU A 218 4.34 15.29 5.77
N GLU A 219 5.38 16.12 5.71
CA GLU A 219 6.34 16.29 6.79
C GLU A 219 6.40 17.77 7.22
N TRP A 220 6.23 18.01 8.51
CA TRP A 220 6.34 19.31 9.14
C TRP A 220 7.57 19.34 10.04
N VAL A 221 8.57 20.13 9.67
CA VAL A 221 9.89 20.18 10.32
C VAL A 221 10.03 21.52 11.05
N PHE A 222 10.41 21.47 12.33
CA PHE A 222 10.73 22.66 13.11
C PHE A 222 12.23 22.94 12.98
N CYS A 223 12.57 24.07 12.38
CA CYS A 223 13.96 24.44 12.10
C CYS A 223 14.44 25.53 13.07
N PHE A 224 15.61 25.31 13.67
CA PHE A 224 16.23 26.27 14.59
C PHE A 224 17.19 27.27 13.89
N GLU A 225 17.72 26.94 12.71
CA GLU A 225 18.70 27.76 11.97
C GLU A 225 18.25 28.02 10.52
N GLU A 226 18.64 29.18 9.98
CA GLU A 226 18.22 29.72 8.67
C GLU A 226 19.29 29.53 7.59
N ASP A 227 18.84 29.15 6.40
CA ASP A 227 19.21 29.81 5.14
C ASP A 227 18.27 29.34 4.02
N PHE A 228 17.06 29.91 4.00
CA PHE A 228 16.09 29.63 2.94
C PHE A 228 16.47 30.40 1.68
N SER A 229 17.09 29.71 0.72
CA SER A 229 17.35 30.28 -0.61
C SER A 229 16.05 30.75 -1.31
N GLN A 230 16.16 31.57 -2.36
CA GLN A 230 15.02 32.02 -3.20
C GLN A 230 14.19 30.88 -3.83
N LYS A 231 14.63 29.62 -3.73
CA LYS A 231 13.91 28.43 -4.22
C LYS A 231 12.76 28.01 -3.31
N TYR A 232 12.65 28.58 -2.11
CA TYR A 232 11.60 28.29 -1.14
C TYR A 232 10.40 29.22 -1.31
N ILE A 233 9.19 28.67 -1.19
CA ILE A 233 7.95 29.43 -1.12
C ILE A 233 7.63 29.67 0.34
N HIS A 234 7.61 30.95 0.74
CA HIS A 234 7.29 31.36 2.10
C HIS A 234 5.79 31.60 2.27
N ARG A 235 5.24 31.19 3.41
CA ARG A 235 3.85 31.44 3.80
C ARG A 235 3.75 31.69 5.30
N ASN A 236 2.87 32.62 5.66
CA ASN A 236 2.41 32.78 7.04
C ASN A 236 1.14 31.95 7.22
N LEU A 237 1.18 31.00 8.14
CA LEU A 237 0.03 30.15 8.48
C LEU A 237 -0.40 30.43 9.91
N VAL A 238 -1.71 30.39 10.14
CA VAL A 238 -2.28 30.44 11.48
C VAL A 238 -2.99 29.12 11.74
N VAL A 239 -2.48 28.35 12.71
CA VAL A 239 -3.06 27.05 13.08
C VAL A 239 -3.33 27.05 14.57
N SER A 240 -4.58 26.81 14.95
CA SER A 240 -5.02 26.84 16.35
C SER A 240 -4.61 28.14 17.07
N GLU A 241 -4.82 29.28 16.39
CA GLU A 241 -4.46 30.65 16.84
C GLU A 241 -2.96 30.91 16.95
N TYR A 242 -2.12 29.93 16.58
CA TYR A 242 -0.68 30.05 16.62
C TYR A 242 -0.12 30.43 15.25
N HIS A 243 0.80 31.39 15.21
CA HIS A 243 1.40 31.88 13.98
C HIS A 243 2.67 31.10 13.62
N TYR A 244 2.76 30.67 12.36
CA TYR A 244 3.91 29.95 11.82
C TYR A 244 4.42 30.66 10.58
N ILE A 245 5.73 30.91 10.55
CA ILE A 245 6.44 31.25 9.32
C ILE A 245 6.88 29.93 8.71
N THR A 246 6.35 29.61 7.55
CA THR A 246 6.61 28.33 6.88
C THR A 246 7.30 28.53 5.53
N ALA A 247 8.11 27.56 5.15
CA ALA A 247 8.80 27.51 3.89
C ALA A 247 8.76 26.07 3.35
N HIS A 248 8.57 25.90 2.05
CA HIS A 248 8.76 24.62 1.38
C HIS A 248 9.44 24.83 0.04
N HIS A 249 10.20 23.83 -0.40
CA HIS A 249 10.86 23.88 -1.70
C HIS A 249 9.84 23.62 -2.82
N LYS A 250 9.98 24.31 -3.96
CA LYS A 250 9.03 24.22 -5.09
C LYS A 250 8.80 22.78 -5.60
N ASN A 251 9.84 21.95 -5.56
CA ASN A 251 9.78 20.56 -6.05
C ASN A 251 9.37 19.55 -4.97
N SER A 252 9.17 19.99 -3.73
CA SER A 252 8.79 19.13 -2.60
C SER A 252 7.87 19.89 -1.64
N PRO A 253 6.65 20.26 -2.09
CA PRO A 253 5.69 21.01 -1.29
C PRO A 253 5.18 20.25 -0.06
N GLU A 254 5.43 18.94 0.00
CA GLU A 254 5.02 18.06 1.09
C GLU A 254 5.97 18.12 2.29
N GLN A 255 7.16 18.72 2.15
CA GLN A 255 8.06 19.00 3.26
C GLN A 255 7.99 20.48 3.63
N ILE A 256 7.31 20.76 4.74
CA ILE A 256 7.08 22.10 5.26
C ILE A 256 8.05 22.34 6.40
N MET A 257 8.98 23.26 6.19
CA MET A 257 9.86 23.77 7.24
C MET A 257 9.14 24.92 7.93
N CYS A 258 9.22 25.00 9.25
CA CYS A 258 8.62 26.07 10.02
C CYS A 258 9.62 26.69 10.99
N ARG A 259 9.51 28.01 11.14
CA ARG A 259 10.16 28.78 12.19
C ARG A 259 9.11 29.16 13.23
N ASN A 260 9.47 28.95 14.49
CA ASN A 260 8.63 29.28 15.63
C ASN A 260 9.48 29.83 16.76
N ALA A 261 8.99 30.86 17.47
CA ALA A 261 9.64 31.43 18.64
C ALA A 261 9.63 30.45 19.83
N ASP A 262 8.53 29.71 20.02
CA ASP A 262 8.43 28.61 20.98
C ASP A 262 8.15 27.30 20.23
N VAL A 263 9.20 26.53 20.01
CA VAL A 263 9.11 25.23 19.33
C VAL A 263 8.27 24.24 20.13
N VAL A 264 8.30 24.26 21.46
CA VAL A 264 7.57 23.30 22.29
C VAL A 264 6.06 23.55 22.19
N GLU A 265 5.64 24.80 22.35
CA GLU A 265 4.22 25.16 22.25
C GLU A 265 3.70 24.98 20.81
N GLY A 266 4.43 25.48 19.83
CA GLY A 266 4.09 25.33 18.41
C GLY A 266 3.97 23.88 17.98
N PHE A 267 4.89 23.02 18.46
CA PHE A 267 4.85 21.58 18.18
C PHE A 267 3.56 20.93 18.70
N LEU A 268 3.15 21.25 19.93
CA LEU A 268 1.91 20.73 20.50
C LEU A 268 0.69 21.20 19.72
N LYS A 269 0.62 22.49 19.36
CA LYS A 269 -0.53 23.07 18.63
C LYS A 269 -0.71 22.46 17.25
N ILE A 270 0.37 22.26 16.49
CA ILE A 270 0.26 21.61 15.18
C ILE A 270 -0.05 20.11 15.31
N LEU A 271 0.48 19.45 16.35
CA LEU A 271 0.21 18.04 16.59
C LEU A 271 -1.25 17.80 16.95
N GLU A 272 -1.83 18.62 17.83
CA GLU A 272 -3.26 18.60 18.16
C GLU A 272 -4.11 18.78 16.91
N PHE A 273 -3.73 19.72 16.04
CA PHE A 273 -4.42 19.95 14.78
C PHE A 273 -4.34 18.75 13.84
N PHE A 274 -3.17 18.13 13.69
CA PHE A 274 -3.01 16.93 12.87
C PHE A 274 -3.78 15.74 13.41
N LEU A 275 -3.76 15.51 14.73
CA LEU A 275 -4.53 14.42 15.35
C LEU A 275 -6.04 14.64 15.25
N LYS A 276 -6.50 15.88 15.18
CA LYS A 276 -7.89 16.23 14.91
C LYS A 276 -8.32 15.85 13.49
N ILE A 277 -7.46 16.09 12.49
CA ILE A 277 -7.75 15.80 11.08
C ILE A 277 -7.48 14.34 10.71
N PHE A 278 -6.50 13.74 11.36
CA PHE A 278 -6.02 12.38 11.13
C PHE A 278 -6.11 11.62 12.47
N PRO A 279 -7.29 11.09 12.85
CA PRO A 279 -7.48 10.39 14.11
C PRO A 279 -6.89 8.97 14.02
N VAL A 280 -5.57 8.92 14.01
CA VAL A 280 -4.73 7.71 14.02
C VAL A 280 -3.87 7.69 15.27
N ARG A 281 -3.39 6.50 15.66
CA ARG A 281 -2.48 6.37 16.81
C ARG A 281 -1.10 6.94 16.47
N LEU A 282 -0.49 7.58 17.47
CA LEU A 282 0.84 8.17 17.36
C LEU A 282 1.93 7.12 17.29
N LYS A 283 2.89 7.35 16.41
CA LYS A 283 4.21 6.69 16.42
C LYS A 283 5.25 7.70 16.88
N ILE A 284 6.17 7.31 17.75
CA ILE A 284 7.15 8.23 18.34
C ILE A 284 8.56 7.68 18.08
N GLY A 285 9.37 8.46 17.37
CA GLY A 285 10.81 8.28 17.23
C GLY A 285 11.55 9.30 18.11
N VAL A 286 12.54 8.84 18.87
CA VAL A 286 13.35 9.70 19.75
C VAL A 286 14.83 9.41 19.53
N GLN A 287 15.64 10.46 19.48
CA GLN A 287 17.10 10.39 19.58
C GLN A 287 17.56 10.82 20.98
N PRO A 288 18.74 10.41 21.44
CA PRO A 288 19.28 10.89 22.73
C PRO A 288 19.57 12.39 22.68
N ASN A 289 19.63 13.03 23.86
CA ASN A 289 19.94 14.46 24.01
C ASN A 289 18.99 15.41 23.25
N ILE A 290 17.66 15.22 23.42
CA ILE A 290 16.64 16.09 22.79
C ILE A 290 16.52 17.51 23.41
N GLY A 291 17.45 17.89 24.30
CA GLY A 291 17.61 19.26 24.78
C GLY A 291 16.50 19.73 25.72
N GLY A 292 15.56 20.53 25.22
CA GLY A 292 14.37 21.01 25.96
C GLY A 292 13.07 20.28 25.56
N LEU A 293 13.10 19.46 24.51
CA LEU A 293 11.91 18.81 23.94
C LEU A 293 11.32 17.72 24.86
N GLN A 294 12.04 17.25 25.87
CA GLN A 294 11.53 16.35 26.91
C GLN A 294 10.34 16.92 27.67
N ILE A 295 10.14 18.24 27.64
CA ILE A 295 8.96 18.92 28.20
C ILE A 295 7.68 18.43 27.49
N LEU A 296 7.75 18.07 26.21
CA LEU A 296 6.62 17.55 25.42
C LEU A 296 6.00 16.30 26.07
N PHE A 297 6.80 15.46 26.73
CA PHE A 297 6.32 14.26 27.41
C PHE A 297 5.46 14.56 28.65
N LYS A 298 5.33 15.82 29.07
CA LYS A 298 4.35 16.23 30.09
C LYS A 298 2.93 16.36 29.52
N SER A 299 2.77 16.49 28.20
CA SER A 299 1.45 16.60 27.56
C SER A 299 0.76 15.23 27.51
N ASN A 300 -0.55 15.22 27.80
CA ASN A 300 -1.38 14.02 27.73
C ASN A 300 -1.46 13.40 26.34
N ILE A 301 -1.13 14.17 25.29
CA ILE A 301 -1.06 13.66 23.91
C ILE A 301 -0.05 12.51 23.79
N PHE A 302 1.03 12.56 24.58
CA PHE A 302 2.09 11.55 24.58
C PHE A 302 1.84 10.40 25.57
N ALA A 303 0.72 10.37 26.28
CA ALA A 303 0.47 9.35 27.32
C ALA A 303 0.50 7.92 26.77
N GLN A 304 0.16 7.73 25.50
CA GLN A 304 0.24 6.45 24.81
C GLN A 304 0.64 6.60 23.34
N CYS A 305 1.34 5.59 22.82
CA CYS A 305 1.68 5.49 21.40
C CYS A 305 1.52 4.05 20.90
N SER A 306 1.19 3.88 19.61
CA SER A 306 1.20 2.55 18.98
C SER A 306 2.62 2.02 18.85
N GLU A 307 3.55 2.87 18.39
CA GLU A 307 4.94 2.49 18.18
C GLU A 307 5.90 3.48 18.83
N MET A 308 6.95 2.97 19.47
CA MET A 308 8.07 3.76 19.97
C MET A 308 9.39 3.25 19.39
N LYS A 309 10.20 4.17 18.87
CA LYS A 309 11.52 3.89 18.33
C LYS A 309 12.58 4.79 18.96
N LEU A 310 13.53 4.20 19.69
CA LEU A 310 14.69 4.89 20.24
C LEU A 310 15.89 4.65 19.31
N THR A 311 16.32 5.69 18.61
CA THR A 311 17.36 5.63 17.57
C THR A 311 18.66 6.29 18.02
N ARG A 312 19.79 5.89 17.42
CA ARG A 312 21.09 6.54 17.64
C ARG A 312 21.04 8.00 17.13
N SER A 313 21.79 8.90 17.79
CA SER A 313 22.02 10.24 17.26
C SER A 313 23.20 10.24 16.27
N LEU A 314 23.30 11.29 15.46
CA LEU A 314 24.46 11.50 14.57
C LEU A 314 25.76 11.68 15.35
N GLU A 315 25.67 12.19 16.57
CA GLU A 315 26.80 12.46 17.47
C GLU A 315 27.14 11.26 18.37
N ASN A 316 26.64 10.06 18.04
CA ASN A 316 26.84 8.81 18.80
C ASN A 316 26.52 8.91 20.30
N HIS A 317 25.61 9.80 20.68
CA HIS A 317 25.16 9.88 22.06
C HIS A 317 24.35 8.63 22.42
N ALA A 318 24.43 8.23 23.69
CA ALA A 318 23.61 7.18 24.28
C ALA A 318 22.48 7.80 25.10
N PHE A 319 21.38 7.06 25.26
CA PHE A 319 20.34 7.47 26.20
C PHE A 319 20.83 7.25 27.63
N ASN A 320 20.69 8.26 28.48
CA ASN A 320 20.98 8.08 29.90
C ASN A 320 19.77 7.51 30.66
N ARG A 321 20.03 6.96 31.85
CA ARG A 321 19.01 6.30 32.68
C ARG A 321 17.84 7.23 33.07
N GLN A 322 18.11 8.53 33.28
CA GLN A 322 17.10 9.51 33.68
C GLN A 322 16.17 9.84 32.51
N GLU A 323 16.71 10.00 31.30
CA GLU A 323 15.93 10.23 30.07
C GLU A 323 14.97 9.06 29.81
N LEU A 324 15.49 7.82 29.81
CA LEU A 324 14.67 6.63 29.59
C LEU A 324 13.63 6.43 30.69
N GLY A 325 14.01 6.66 31.94
CA GLY A 325 13.09 6.66 33.07
C GLY A 325 11.97 7.68 32.90
N ALA A 326 12.27 8.89 32.43
CA ALA A 326 11.27 9.93 32.19
C ALA A 326 10.31 9.57 31.04
N ILE A 327 10.83 8.98 29.95
CA ILE A 327 10.04 8.54 28.80
C ILE A 327 9.11 7.39 29.21
N PHE A 328 9.66 6.28 29.69
CA PHE A 328 8.90 5.06 29.96
C PHE A 328 8.01 5.13 31.20
N LYS A 329 8.22 6.12 32.10
CA LYS A 329 7.29 6.41 33.21
C LYS A 329 6.01 7.11 32.73
N LYS A 330 6.07 7.86 31.63
CA LYS A 330 4.95 8.70 31.17
C LYS A 330 4.24 8.18 29.92
N ILE A 331 4.95 7.45 29.08
CA ILE A 331 4.45 6.99 27.79
C ILE A 331 4.25 5.48 27.83
N LYS A 332 3.02 5.03 27.57
CA LYS A 332 2.70 3.62 27.38
C LYS A 332 2.78 3.24 25.90
N VAL A 333 3.63 2.28 25.57
CA VAL A 333 3.75 1.69 24.24
C VAL A 333 2.75 0.54 24.12
N LEU A 334 1.93 0.56 23.07
CA LEU A 334 0.86 -0.43 22.90
C LEU A 334 1.27 -1.60 22.02
N ASP A 335 1.83 -1.32 20.84
CA ASP A 335 1.96 -2.33 19.79
C ASP A 335 3.43 -2.69 19.54
N LYS A 336 4.33 -1.71 19.32
CA LYS A 336 5.72 -1.96 18.94
C LYS A 336 6.74 -1.09 19.68
N LEU A 337 7.80 -1.72 20.17
CA LEU A 337 8.97 -1.05 20.76
C LEU A 337 10.25 -1.45 20.04
N GLU A 338 11.01 -0.47 19.56
CA GLU A 338 12.29 -0.67 18.89
C GLU A 338 13.37 0.22 19.54
N VAL A 339 14.42 -0.39 20.07
CA VAL A 339 15.49 0.30 20.81
C VAL A 339 16.81 -0.04 20.15
N ILE A 340 17.28 0.85 19.26
CA ILE A 340 18.51 0.68 18.48
C ILE A 340 19.70 1.38 19.14
N ALA A 341 19.42 2.47 19.86
CA ALA A 341 20.45 3.18 20.61
C ALA A 341 20.93 2.35 21.80
N HIS A 342 22.19 2.58 22.19
CA HIS A 342 22.71 2.04 23.44
C HIS A 342 21.89 2.60 24.61
N ALA A 343 21.40 1.70 25.45
CA ALA A 343 20.53 2.01 26.57
C ALA A 343 20.91 1.11 27.76
N ASP A 344 21.58 1.69 28.76
CA ASP A 344 21.84 1.01 30.03
C ASP A 344 20.62 1.18 30.97
N TYR A 345 19.53 0.52 30.61
CA TYR A 345 18.24 0.61 31.31
C TYR A 345 17.38 -0.61 31.05
N VAL A 346 16.80 -1.18 32.11
CA VAL A 346 15.82 -2.27 32.02
C VAL A 346 14.47 -1.73 31.53
N ILE A 347 14.16 -1.98 30.26
CA ILE A 347 12.95 -1.45 29.61
C ILE A 347 11.78 -2.41 29.86
N ARG A 348 11.11 -2.25 31.00
CA ARG A 348 10.00 -3.14 31.41
C ARG A 348 8.85 -3.23 30.40
N GLN A 349 8.62 -2.21 29.59
CA GLN A 349 7.58 -2.26 28.56
C GLN A 349 7.88 -3.26 27.45
N ALA A 350 9.15 -3.67 27.27
CA ALA A 350 9.54 -4.71 26.32
C ALA A 350 8.80 -6.04 26.55
N PHE A 351 8.39 -6.34 27.80
CA PHE A 351 7.73 -7.59 28.15
C PHE A 351 6.24 -7.66 27.79
N ILE A 352 5.62 -6.53 27.46
CA ILE A 352 4.15 -6.43 27.31
C ILE A 352 3.69 -5.98 25.92
N VAL A 353 4.61 -5.54 25.05
CA VAL A 353 4.30 -5.11 23.68
C VAL A 353 4.25 -6.31 22.72
N ASP A 354 3.48 -6.18 21.63
CA ASP A 354 3.37 -7.24 20.62
C ASP A 354 4.70 -7.45 19.86
N HIS A 355 5.41 -6.37 19.57
CA HIS A 355 6.64 -6.43 18.78
C HIS A 355 7.78 -5.72 19.50
N VAL A 356 8.86 -6.44 19.78
CA VAL A 356 10.05 -5.87 20.44
C VAL A 356 11.29 -6.04 19.57
N THR A 357 12.13 -5.02 19.50
CA THR A 357 13.48 -5.10 18.93
C THR A 357 14.43 -4.37 19.85
N LEU A 358 15.44 -5.06 20.36
CA LEU A 358 16.47 -4.51 21.24
C LEU A 358 17.84 -4.73 20.60
N ALA A 359 18.57 -3.65 20.33
CA ALA A 359 19.90 -3.73 19.74
C ALA A 359 21.02 -4.01 20.75
N HIS A 360 20.73 -3.80 22.04
CA HIS A 360 21.62 -4.05 23.16
C HIS A 360 20.80 -4.74 24.24
N ALA A 361 20.71 -6.06 24.14
CA ALA A 361 19.90 -6.90 25.03
C ALA A 361 20.73 -7.63 26.10
N THR A 362 21.99 -7.23 26.32
CA THR A 362 22.91 -7.83 27.31
C THR A 362 22.42 -7.79 28.76
N TRP A 363 21.46 -6.92 29.07
CA TRP A 363 20.84 -6.84 30.40
C TRP A 363 19.77 -7.91 30.63
N MET A 364 19.29 -8.58 29.58
CA MET A 364 18.29 -9.64 29.70
C MET A 364 18.97 -10.95 30.08
N CYS A 365 18.33 -11.68 30.99
CA CYS A 365 18.69 -13.05 31.33
C CYS A 365 17.66 -14.05 30.80
N GLU A 366 17.97 -15.34 30.87
CA GLU A 366 17.08 -16.46 30.50
C GLU A 366 15.67 -16.29 31.09
N HIS A 367 15.56 -15.97 32.39
CA HIS A 367 14.28 -15.74 33.06
C HIS A 367 13.48 -14.57 32.43
N ASP A 368 14.14 -13.54 31.91
CA ASP A 368 13.47 -12.44 31.22
C ASP A 368 12.93 -12.88 29.85
N LEU A 369 13.65 -13.77 29.15
CA LEU A 369 13.22 -14.34 27.87
C LEU A 369 11.87 -15.07 28.01
N PHE A 370 11.71 -15.89 29.05
CA PHE A 370 10.46 -16.62 29.30
C PHE A 370 9.28 -15.74 29.73
N ARG A 371 9.54 -14.51 30.20
CA ARG A 371 8.51 -13.58 30.62
C ARG A 371 7.94 -12.73 29.49
N LEU A 372 8.54 -12.80 28.31
CA LEU A 372 8.07 -12.06 27.14
C LEU A 372 6.67 -12.53 26.74
N ASN A 373 5.73 -11.58 26.68
CA ASN A 373 4.38 -11.82 26.17
C ASN A 373 4.17 -11.03 24.87
N CYS A 374 4.97 -11.37 23.86
CA CYS A 374 5.00 -10.71 22.56
C CYS A 374 4.65 -11.68 21.42
N ARG A 375 4.29 -11.12 20.26
CA ARG A 375 4.19 -11.85 18.99
C ARG A 375 5.54 -12.02 18.33
N SER A 376 6.38 -10.98 18.34
CA SER A 376 7.72 -11.09 17.79
C SER A 376 8.76 -10.37 18.63
N ALA A 377 9.92 -10.98 18.77
CA ALA A 377 11.08 -10.35 19.39
C ALA A 377 12.32 -10.44 18.51
N ARG A 378 13.16 -9.42 18.56
CA ARG A 378 14.50 -9.40 17.95
C ARG A 378 15.52 -8.88 18.94
N PHE A 379 16.58 -9.64 19.15
CA PHE A 379 17.67 -9.31 20.06
C PHE A 379 18.98 -9.26 19.28
N LEU A 380 19.67 -8.12 19.38
CA LEU A 380 21.06 -7.96 18.94
C LEU A 380 21.91 -7.69 20.20
N ASN A 381 23.21 -8.00 20.12
CA ASN A 381 24.14 -7.92 21.24
C ASN A 381 23.49 -8.44 22.55
N HIS A 382 23.15 -9.73 22.57
CA HIS A 382 22.61 -10.40 23.75
C HIS A 382 23.63 -11.38 24.33
N THR A 383 23.30 -11.92 25.51
CA THR A 383 24.11 -12.93 26.21
C THR A 383 23.48 -14.32 26.19
N PHE A 384 22.29 -14.47 25.59
CA PHE A 384 21.60 -15.76 25.47
C PHE A 384 22.48 -16.80 24.76
N GLN A 385 22.60 -17.96 25.39
CA GLN A 385 23.25 -19.15 24.85
C GLN A 385 22.24 -20.03 24.12
N LEU A 386 22.74 -21.07 23.44
CA LEU A 386 21.88 -22.02 22.74
C LEU A 386 20.91 -22.74 23.70
N ASP A 387 21.41 -23.13 24.88
CA ASP A 387 20.62 -23.80 25.93
C ASP A 387 19.41 -22.94 26.38
N ASP A 388 19.60 -21.63 26.60
CA ASP A 388 18.51 -20.71 26.96
C ASP A 388 17.40 -20.68 25.89
N ILE A 389 17.80 -20.77 24.62
CA ILE A 389 16.90 -20.74 23.47
C ILE A 389 16.23 -22.11 23.28
N GLU A 390 16.93 -23.21 23.56
CA GLU A 390 16.39 -24.56 23.57
C GLU A 390 15.32 -24.71 24.66
N ASP A 391 15.58 -24.21 25.86
CA ASP A 391 14.62 -24.21 26.98
C ASP A 391 13.37 -23.37 26.65
N LEU A 392 13.53 -22.27 25.90
CA LEU A 392 12.39 -21.50 25.40
C LEU A 392 11.54 -22.33 24.44
N ALA A 393 12.17 -23.07 23.52
CA ALA A 393 11.47 -23.93 22.58
C ALA A 393 10.73 -25.08 23.31
N LEU A 394 11.38 -25.72 24.29
CA LEU A 394 10.77 -26.75 25.13
C LEU A 394 9.59 -26.21 25.94
N GLN A 395 9.73 -25.01 26.50
CA GLN A 395 8.64 -24.36 27.24
C GLN A 395 7.44 -24.05 26.33
N TRP A 396 7.69 -23.56 25.11
CA TRP A 396 6.65 -23.32 24.12
C TRP A 396 5.95 -24.62 23.69
N LEU A 397 6.71 -25.72 23.56
CA LEU A 397 6.20 -27.06 23.26
C LEU A 397 5.29 -27.57 24.39
N ALA A 398 5.67 -27.34 25.65
CA ALA A 398 4.91 -27.78 26.81
C ALA A 398 3.65 -26.93 27.09
N LYS A 399 3.60 -25.66 26.63
CA LYS A 399 2.51 -24.71 26.92
C LYS A 399 1.62 -24.46 25.70
N PRO A 400 0.55 -25.24 25.46
CA PRO A 400 -0.35 -25.03 24.31
C PRO A 400 -1.02 -23.64 24.31
N TYR A 401 -1.18 -23.02 25.49
CA TYR A 401 -1.84 -21.72 25.66
C TYR A 401 -0.94 -20.49 25.49
N THR A 402 0.25 -20.62 24.89
CA THR A 402 1.07 -19.46 24.45
C THR A 402 0.95 -19.23 22.92
N PRO A 403 -0.24 -18.97 22.35
CA PRO A 403 -0.44 -18.90 20.90
C PRO A 403 0.06 -17.58 20.29
N ARG A 404 0.39 -16.58 21.13
CA ARG A 404 0.76 -15.25 20.64
C ARG A 404 2.11 -15.24 19.95
N LEU A 405 3.05 -16.09 20.36
CA LEU A 405 4.39 -16.08 19.80
C LEU A 405 4.36 -16.54 18.34
N GLU A 406 4.83 -15.66 17.46
CA GLU A 406 4.97 -15.89 16.02
C GLU A 406 6.45 -16.03 15.66
N ARG A 407 7.36 -15.29 16.34
CA ARG A 407 8.80 -15.32 16.05
C ARG A 407 9.71 -14.81 17.16
N MET A 408 10.88 -15.41 17.32
CA MET A 408 12.04 -14.76 17.94
C MET A 408 13.25 -14.79 16.99
N GLU A 409 14.03 -13.72 17.00
CA GLU A 409 15.25 -13.57 16.21
C GLU A 409 16.40 -13.16 17.13
N PHE A 410 17.51 -13.89 17.05
CA PHE A 410 18.71 -13.71 17.86
C PHE A 410 19.90 -13.47 16.92
N GLU A 411 20.64 -12.38 17.11
CA GLU A 411 21.90 -12.19 16.40
C GLU A 411 22.85 -13.34 16.74
N TRP A 412 23.34 -14.04 15.71
CA TRP A 412 24.10 -15.27 15.91
C TRP A 412 25.39 -15.25 15.10
N ASP A 413 26.47 -15.75 15.70
CA ASP A 413 27.74 -15.92 15.00
C ASP A 413 27.63 -17.12 14.04
N PRO A 414 27.81 -16.93 12.72
CA PRO A 414 27.77 -18.02 11.75
C PRO A 414 28.81 -19.12 12.00
N LEU A 415 29.88 -18.83 12.73
CA LEU A 415 30.94 -19.79 13.03
C LEU A 415 30.58 -20.74 14.16
N VAL A 416 29.51 -20.44 14.93
CA VAL A 416 29.05 -21.27 16.03
C VAL A 416 27.98 -22.23 15.52
N GLU A 417 28.36 -23.50 15.40
CA GLU A 417 27.43 -24.57 15.05
C GLU A 417 26.33 -24.72 16.11
N ILE A 418 25.13 -25.04 15.65
CA ILE A 418 23.97 -25.28 16.52
C ILE A 418 23.70 -26.77 16.63
N GLN A 419 23.64 -27.26 17.87
CA GLN A 419 23.23 -28.62 18.18
C GLN A 419 22.29 -28.60 19.39
N PHE A 420 21.08 -29.12 19.19
CA PHE A 420 20.08 -29.27 20.24
C PHE A 420 20.20 -30.66 20.85
N PHE A 421 20.29 -30.75 22.18
CA PHE A 421 20.50 -32.02 22.89
C PHE A 421 19.21 -32.61 23.45
N THR A 422 18.24 -31.76 23.78
CA THR A 422 17.01 -32.12 24.49
C THR A 422 15.78 -31.99 23.58
N LEU A 423 15.79 -31.03 22.67
CA LEU A 423 14.71 -30.77 21.74
C LEU A 423 14.75 -31.81 20.60
N GLU A 424 13.75 -32.68 20.57
CA GLU A 424 13.54 -33.60 19.46
C GLU A 424 13.14 -32.81 18.21
N THR A 425 13.99 -32.87 17.18
CA THR A 425 13.77 -32.15 15.93
C THR A 425 13.83 -33.06 14.71
N THR A 426 13.27 -32.57 13.62
CA THR A 426 13.29 -33.21 12.31
C THR A 426 13.81 -32.24 11.26
N LYS A 427 14.38 -32.75 10.17
CA LYS A 427 14.78 -31.89 9.04
C LYS A 427 13.55 -31.36 8.32
N TRP A 428 13.72 -30.23 7.63
CA TRP A 428 12.68 -29.65 6.79
C TRP A 428 12.08 -30.66 5.81
N ASP A 429 10.75 -30.66 5.74
CA ASP A 429 9.96 -31.41 4.75
C ASP A 429 9.05 -30.45 3.97
N LYS A 430 9.29 -30.36 2.65
CA LYS A 430 8.52 -29.53 1.70
C LYS A 430 7.02 -29.81 1.70
N ASN A 431 6.59 -31.01 2.10
CA ASN A 431 5.18 -31.39 2.16
C ASN A 431 4.50 -30.92 3.45
N LYS A 432 5.29 -30.63 4.50
CA LYS A 432 4.76 -30.19 5.80
C LYS A 432 4.67 -28.67 5.90
N ARG A 433 5.62 -27.94 5.32
CA ARG A 433 5.66 -26.47 5.30
C ARG A 433 6.50 -25.91 4.15
N SER A 434 6.30 -24.62 3.86
CA SER A 434 7.12 -23.85 2.91
C SER A 434 8.59 -23.83 3.31
N ARG A 435 9.45 -23.72 2.30
CA ARG A 435 10.88 -23.46 2.44
C ARG A 435 11.16 -22.13 3.15
N CYS A 436 10.39 -21.09 2.81
CA CYS A 436 10.66 -19.72 3.25
C CYS A 436 9.56 -19.13 4.12
N CYS A 437 9.96 -18.23 5.02
CA CYS A 437 9.03 -17.36 5.77
C CYS A 437 9.30 -15.87 5.46
N TYR A 438 8.31 -14.99 5.67
CA TYR A 438 8.48 -13.55 5.43
C TYR A 438 9.37 -12.88 6.48
N LYS A 439 10.19 -11.89 6.11
CA LYS A 439 10.93 -11.08 7.09
C LYS A 439 9.94 -10.17 7.84
N ILE A 440 9.95 -10.20 9.18
CA ILE A 440 9.09 -9.30 9.98
C ILE A 440 9.66 -7.88 9.90
N HIS A 441 8.79 -6.93 9.51
CA HIS A 441 9.07 -5.50 9.35
C HIS A 441 10.07 -5.13 8.23
N GLN A 442 10.38 -6.05 7.32
CA GLN A 442 11.22 -5.78 6.13
C GLN A 442 10.64 -6.49 4.91
N ARG A 443 10.92 -5.98 3.72
CA ARG A 443 10.64 -6.72 2.49
C ARG A 443 11.62 -7.90 2.38
N GLY A 444 11.13 -9.06 1.96
CA GLY A 444 11.93 -10.24 1.68
C GLY A 444 11.52 -11.46 2.48
N ILE A 445 12.30 -12.51 2.33
CA ILE A 445 12.07 -13.85 2.88
C ILE A 445 13.34 -14.37 3.56
N PHE A 446 13.18 -15.23 4.57
CA PHE A 446 14.24 -16.08 5.09
C PHE A 446 14.10 -17.47 4.47
N ASP A 447 15.20 -18.03 3.98
CA ASP A 447 15.27 -19.44 3.66
C ASP A 447 15.38 -20.24 4.96
N CYS A 448 14.43 -21.14 5.19
CA CYS A 448 14.35 -21.98 6.38
C CYS A 448 14.55 -23.47 6.02
N SER A 449 15.17 -23.79 4.88
CA SER A 449 15.43 -25.18 4.48
C SER A 449 16.37 -25.91 5.45
N GLU A 450 17.36 -25.20 5.99
CA GLU A 450 18.37 -25.75 6.91
C GLU A 450 17.95 -25.65 8.38
N THR A 451 16.72 -25.21 8.66
CA THR A 451 16.20 -25.15 10.04
C THR A 451 15.61 -26.49 10.47
N PHE A 452 15.59 -26.69 11.78
CA PHE A 452 15.08 -27.88 12.44
C PHE A 452 13.61 -27.69 12.83
N ASP A 453 12.76 -28.64 12.46
CA ASP A 453 11.32 -28.61 12.68
C ASP A 453 10.88 -29.46 13.85
N PHE A 454 9.90 -28.96 14.60
CA PHE A 454 9.23 -29.69 15.68
C PHE A 454 7.76 -29.28 15.75
N THR A 455 6.92 -30.19 16.27
CA THR A 455 5.46 -30.00 16.29
C THR A 455 4.94 -30.21 17.70
N ARG A 456 4.17 -29.23 18.15
CA ARG A 456 3.49 -29.25 19.44
C ARG A 456 2.30 -30.22 19.42
N PRO A 457 1.86 -30.77 20.56
CA PRO A 457 0.75 -31.73 20.59
C PRO A 457 -0.57 -31.24 19.98
N ASP A 458 -0.80 -29.93 19.91
CA ASP A 458 -1.97 -29.32 19.26
C ASP A 458 -1.84 -29.20 17.72
N GLY A 459 -0.73 -29.68 17.15
CA GLY A 459 -0.45 -29.65 15.72
C GLY A 459 0.20 -28.35 15.22
N LEU A 460 0.43 -27.37 16.10
CA LEU A 460 1.17 -26.16 15.74
C LEU A 460 2.66 -26.49 15.55
N MET A 461 3.23 -26.05 14.43
CA MET A 461 4.61 -26.35 14.04
C MET A 461 5.51 -25.14 14.25
N ALA A 462 6.74 -25.40 14.66
CA ALA A 462 7.79 -24.38 14.70
C ALA A 462 9.07 -24.89 14.05
N SER A 463 9.90 -23.94 13.62
CA SER A 463 11.26 -24.19 13.15
C SER A 463 12.24 -23.40 13.97
N ILE A 464 13.41 -23.99 14.21
CA ILE A 464 14.53 -23.35 14.88
C ILE A 464 15.82 -23.59 14.11
N GLY A 465 16.64 -22.55 13.92
CA GLY A 465 17.94 -22.70 13.27
C GLY A 465 18.54 -21.38 12.82
N VAL A 466 19.73 -21.45 12.21
CA VAL A 466 20.41 -20.27 11.69
C VAL A 466 19.93 -19.98 10.27
N VAL A 467 19.60 -18.73 10.00
CA VAL A 467 19.25 -18.22 8.67
C VAL A 467 20.14 -17.05 8.30
N GLU A 468 20.47 -16.94 7.02
CA GLU A 468 21.30 -15.85 6.51
C GLU A 468 20.52 -14.53 6.38
N ARG A 469 21.18 -13.43 6.75
CA ARG A 469 20.65 -12.08 6.64
C ARG A 469 21.70 -11.10 6.13
N GLY A 470 22.00 -11.19 4.84
CA GLY A 470 23.01 -10.32 4.23
C GLY A 470 24.40 -10.68 4.75
N TYR A 471 25.04 -9.76 5.47
CA TYR A 471 26.37 -9.98 6.07
C TYR A 471 26.34 -10.54 7.49
N PHE A 472 25.15 -10.82 8.04
CA PHE A 472 24.97 -11.32 9.39
C PHE A 472 24.13 -12.59 9.38
N SER A 473 24.30 -13.41 10.41
CA SER A 473 23.48 -14.59 10.65
C SER A 473 22.50 -14.32 11.80
N THR A 474 21.38 -15.03 11.77
CA THR A 474 20.35 -14.90 12.79
C THR A 474 19.84 -16.28 13.15
N LEU A 475 19.88 -16.63 14.43
CA LEU A 475 19.14 -17.79 14.93
C LEU A 475 17.68 -17.38 15.02
N ILE A 476 16.82 -18.06 14.27
CA ILE A 476 15.39 -17.83 14.24
C ILE A 476 14.67 -18.95 14.99
N PHE A 477 13.71 -18.59 15.83
CA PHE A 477 12.65 -19.46 16.30
C PHE A 477 11.34 -18.98 15.71
N TYR A 478 10.74 -19.74 14.79
CA TYR A 478 9.59 -19.31 14.01
C TYR A 478 8.41 -20.26 14.16
N VAL A 479 7.23 -19.71 14.43
CA VAL A 479 6.00 -20.47 14.61
C VAL A 479 5.13 -20.35 13.36
N TRP A 480 4.83 -21.48 12.72
CA TRP A 480 4.10 -21.56 11.45
C TRP A 480 2.58 -21.55 11.66
N HIS A 481 2.03 -20.37 11.94
CA HIS A 481 0.55 -20.18 11.96
C HIS A 481 -0.08 -20.35 10.57
N ASP A 482 0.67 -20.04 9.53
CA ASP A 482 0.42 -20.49 8.16
C ASP A 482 1.65 -21.32 7.74
N ARG A 483 1.45 -22.60 7.44
CA ARG A 483 2.54 -23.49 7.00
C ARG A 483 3.02 -23.16 5.59
N PHE A 484 2.23 -22.45 4.78
CA PHE A 484 2.57 -22.14 3.39
C PHE A 484 2.36 -20.65 3.04
N PRO A 485 3.02 -19.72 3.77
CA PRO A 485 2.76 -18.28 3.65
C PRO A 485 3.11 -17.72 2.26
N THR A 486 4.03 -18.37 1.55
CA THR A 486 4.50 -17.96 0.22
C THR A 486 3.61 -18.45 -0.93
N ARG A 487 2.62 -19.32 -0.66
CA ARG A 487 1.83 -19.99 -1.70
C ARG A 487 1.08 -19.02 -2.62
N ASN A 488 0.50 -17.97 -2.05
CA ASN A 488 -0.20 -16.94 -2.83
C ASN A 488 0.75 -16.18 -3.76
N GLN A 489 1.96 -15.88 -3.29
CA GLN A 489 3.00 -15.22 -4.10
C GLN A 489 3.51 -16.15 -5.20
N GLN A 490 3.79 -17.41 -4.87
CA GLN A 490 4.16 -18.44 -5.85
C GLN A 490 3.10 -18.57 -6.96
N ASN A 491 1.81 -18.64 -6.59
CA ASN A 491 0.71 -18.72 -7.57
C ASN A 491 0.65 -17.49 -8.49
N ARG A 492 0.85 -16.29 -7.94
CA ARG A 492 0.89 -15.04 -8.73
C ARG A 492 2.09 -15.02 -9.68
N LEU A 493 3.27 -15.43 -9.21
CA LEU A 493 4.48 -15.50 -10.04
C LEU A 493 4.33 -16.54 -11.14
N LYS A 494 3.81 -17.73 -10.85
CA LYS A 494 3.51 -18.77 -11.86
C LYS A 494 2.54 -18.26 -12.92
N LYS A 495 1.48 -17.54 -12.51
CA LYS A 495 0.55 -16.89 -13.45
C LYS A 495 1.27 -15.85 -14.33
N ARG A 496 2.08 -14.98 -13.73
CA ARG A 496 2.86 -13.97 -14.47
C ARG A 496 3.86 -14.59 -15.43
N LEU A 497 4.53 -15.67 -15.03
CA LEU A 497 5.45 -16.41 -15.89
C LEU A 497 4.72 -16.96 -17.11
N ASN A 498 3.54 -17.55 -16.92
CA ASN A 498 2.73 -18.05 -18.03
C ASN A 498 2.32 -16.92 -19.00
N GLU A 499 1.90 -15.76 -18.48
CA GLU A 499 1.58 -14.58 -19.29
C GLU A 499 2.78 -14.10 -20.12
N LEU A 500 3.96 -14.03 -19.50
CA LEU A 500 5.20 -13.66 -20.19
C LEU A 500 5.61 -14.70 -21.24
N GLN A 501 5.48 -15.99 -20.95
CA GLN A 501 5.76 -17.06 -21.92
C GLN A 501 4.84 -17.00 -23.14
N VAL A 502 3.58 -16.60 -22.97
CA VAL A 502 2.67 -16.35 -24.10
C VAL A 502 3.17 -15.17 -24.95
N GLN A 503 3.56 -14.06 -24.31
CA GLN A 503 4.08 -12.87 -24.99
C GLN A 503 5.45 -13.12 -25.65
N GLN A 504 6.25 -14.02 -25.10
CA GLN A 504 7.60 -14.34 -25.59
C GLN A 504 7.58 -14.78 -27.05
N ARG A 505 6.55 -15.52 -27.48
CA ARG A 505 6.42 -15.95 -28.88
C ARG A 505 6.30 -14.77 -29.84
N ASP A 506 5.53 -13.76 -29.47
CA ASP A 506 5.34 -12.56 -30.30
C ASP A 506 6.58 -11.66 -30.25
N ILE A 507 7.24 -11.54 -29.09
CA ILE A 507 8.51 -10.83 -28.95
C ILE A 507 9.61 -11.48 -29.79
N ASN A 508 9.77 -12.80 -29.72
CA ASN A 508 10.76 -13.52 -30.52
C ASN A 508 10.45 -13.45 -32.01
N ARG A 509 9.18 -13.44 -32.43
CA ARG A 509 8.82 -13.22 -33.84
C ARG A 509 9.17 -11.81 -34.33
N ARG A 510 8.98 -10.79 -33.49
CA ARG A 510 9.16 -9.38 -33.87
C ARG A 510 10.61 -8.89 -33.75
N LEU A 511 11.31 -9.37 -32.73
CA LEU A 511 12.60 -8.85 -32.28
C LEU A 511 13.69 -9.93 -32.21
N GLY A 512 13.36 -11.21 -32.39
CA GLY A 512 14.34 -12.30 -32.40
C GLY A 512 15.06 -12.43 -33.74
N ASP A 513 16.24 -13.03 -33.70
CA ASP A 513 17.06 -13.36 -34.87
C ASP A 513 16.99 -14.87 -35.19
N GLY A 514 16.27 -15.67 -34.39
CA GLY A 514 15.93 -17.06 -34.67
C GLY A 514 17.03 -18.08 -34.36
N ASN A 515 18.08 -17.66 -33.63
CA ASN A 515 19.19 -18.54 -33.28
C ASN A 515 18.79 -19.64 -32.28
N ASP A 516 19.58 -20.71 -32.20
CA ASP A 516 19.29 -21.90 -31.40
C ASP A 516 19.14 -21.59 -29.89
N PHE A 517 19.89 -20.60 -29.39
CA PHE A 517 19.76 -20.15 -28.00
C PHE A 517 18.42 -19.44 -27.75
N GLU A 518 17.97 -18.59 -28.68
CA GLU A 518 16.64 -17.94 -28.61
C GLU A 518 15.51 -18.97 -28.68
N GLN A 519 15.65 -20.00 -29.51
CA GLN A 519 14.68 -21.10 -29.55
C GLN A 519 14.66 -21.86 -28.23
N SER A 520 15.82 -22.10 -27.64
CA SER A 520 15.95 -22.78 -26.34
C SER A 520 15.24 -22.02 -25.21
N LEU A 521 15.25 -20.68 -25.24
CA LEU A 521 14.57 -19.85 -24.25
C LEU A 521 13.04 -20.04 -24.23
N THR A 522 12.45 -20.66 -25.24
CA THR A 522 11.00 -20.95 -25.27
C THR A 522 10.62 -22.19 -24.44
N ASN A 523 11.60 -22.96 -23.98
CA ASN A 523 11.36 -24.11 -23.12
C ASN A 523 10.93 -23.65 -21.70
N PRO A 524 9.69 -23.94 -21.27
CA PRO A 524 9.18 -23.46 -19.99
C PRO A 524 9.90 -24.06 -18.78
N ASN A 525 10.51 -25.24 -18.95
CA ASN A 525 11.12 -26.05 -17.89
C ASN A 525 12.59 -25.70 -17.62
N LEU A 526 13.15 -24.69 -18.30
CA LEU A 526 14.50 -24.24 -18.00
C LEU A 526 14.59 -23.66 -16.58
N SER A 527 15.65 -24.04 -15.85
CA SER A 527 16.04 -23.34 -14.63
C SER A 527 16.40 -21.89 -14.95
N ALA A 528 16.33 -21.00 -13.96
CA ALA A 528 16.72 -19.60 -14.13
C ALA A 528 18.18 -19.49 -14.55
N ALA A 529 19.08 -20.29 -13.98
CA ALA A 529 20.49 -20.31 -14.34
C ALA A 529 20.72 -20.73 -15.81
N THR A 530 20.05 -21.79 -16.26
CA THR A 530 20.15 -22.22 -17.67
C THR A 530 19.54 -21.20 -18.61
N PHE A 531 18.41 -20.60 -18.24
CA PHE A 531 17.76 -19.53 -19.01
C PHE A 531 18.67 -18.30 -19.14
N GLU A 532 19.30 -17.86 -18.05
CA GLU A 532 20.25 -16.76 -18.03
C GLU A 532 21.44 -17.03 -18.96
N ASN A 533 22.00 -18.24 -18.90
CA ASN A 533 23.11 -18.64 -19.77
C ASN A 533 22.74 -18.56 -21.27
N TYR A 534 21.57 -19.10 -21.66
CA TYR A 534 21.12 -19.00 -23.05
C TYR A 534 20.78 -17.57 -23.47
N MET A 535 20.20 -16.78 -22.57
CA MET A 535 19.90 -15.37 -22.83
C MET A 535 21.19 -14.57 -23.07
N ILE A 536 22.22 -14.76 -22.25
CA ILE A 536 23.53 -14.11 -22.39
C ILE A 536 24.21 -14.55 -23.70
N GLN A 537 24.16 -15.84 -24.04
CA GLN A 537 24.74 -16.35 -25.28
C GLN A 537 24.03 -15.78 -26.52
N ALA A 538 22.69 -15.76 -26.53
CA ALA A 538 21.90 -15.14 -27.59
C ALA A 538 22.23 -13.63 -27.73
N TYR A 539 22.34 -12.91 -26.61
CA TYR A 539 22.69 -11.48 -26.62
C TYR A 539 24.10 -11.24 -27.19
N ASN A 540 25.10 -12.02 -26.73
CA ASN A 540 26.49 -11.89 -27.16
C ASN A 540 26.70 -12.21 -28.65
N LEU A 541 25.90 -13.10 -29.24
CA LEU A 541 25.95 -13.35 -30.68
C LEU A 541 25.42 -12.18 -31.51
N ARG A 542 24.52 -11.38 -30.94
CA ARG A 542 23.87 -10.25 -31.62
C ARG A 542 24.62 -8.93 -31.44
N LYS A 543 25.28 -8.75 -30.29
CA LYS A 543 26.04 -7.54 -29.94
C LYS A 543 27.05 -7.08 -31.01
N PRO A 544 27.85 -7.95 -31.66
CA PRO A 544 28.81 -7.55 -32.70
C PRO A 544 28.15 -7.01 -33.97
N ARG A 545 26.86 -7.28 -34.20
CA ARG A 545 26.08 -6.80 -35.35
C ARG A 545 25.53 -5.37 -35.16
N GLY A 546 25.88 -4.73 -34.04
CA GLY A 546 25.44 -3.40 -33.63
C GLY A 546 24.32 -3.46 -32.59
N SER A 547 24.44 -2.62 -31.54
CA SER A 547 23.40 -2.45 -30.52
C SER A 547 22.17 -1.75 -31.11
N SER A 548 21.21 -2.53 -31.61
CA SER A 548 19.94 -2.00 -32.08
C SER A 548 18.96 -1.82 -30.93
N LYS A 549 18.08 -0.82 -31.01
CA LYS A 549 16.95 -0.64 -30.07
C LYS A 549 16.11 -1.91 -29.89
N LYS A 550 16.03 -2.73 -30.96
CA LYS A 550 15.34 -4.03 -30.94
C LYS A 550 16.03 -5.07 -30.04
N LEU A 551 17.36 -5.10 -30.04
CA LEU A 551 18.13 -6.01 -29.18
C LEU A 551 17.97 -5.66 -27.70
N GLU A 552 17.99 -4.37 -27.37
CA GLU A 552 17.76 -3.89 -26.00
C GLU A 552 16.33 -4.17 -25.51
N GLU A 553 15.32 -3.96 -26.36
CA GLU A 553 13.93 -4.31 -26.06
C GLU A 553 13.75 -5.83 -25.87
N TRP A 554 14.38 -6.65 -26.72
CA TRP A 554 14.38 -8.11 -26.60
C TRP A 554 15.05 -8.56 -25.29
N TYR A 555 16.22 -8.02 -24.97
CA TYR A 555 16.98 -8.36 -23.77
C TYR A 555 16.22 -7.98 -22.50
N LYS A 556 15.69 -6.75 -22.45
CA LYS A 556 14.88 -6.27 -21.32
C LYS A 556 13.69 -7.19 -21.03
N PHE A 557 12.98 -7.62 -22.07
CA PHE A 557 11.85 -8.54 -21.92
C PHE A 557 12.28 -9.91 -21.36
N HIS A 558 13.40 -10.46 -21.85
CA HIS A 558 13.91 -11.75 -21.34
C HIS A 558 14.46 -11.63 -19.91
N CYS A 559 15.00 -10.47 -19.53
CA CYS A 559 15.32 -10.17 -18.13
C CYS A 559 14.06 -10.22 -17.24
N GLU A 560 12.90 -9.73 -17.70
CA GLU A 560 11.65 -9.84 -16.92
C GLU A 560 11.24 -11.31 -16.69
N ILE A 561 11.41 -12.18 -17.70
CA ILE A 561 11.17 -13.62 -17.54
C ILE A 561 12.16 -14.23 -16.54
N LEU A 562 13.44 -13.90 -16.69
CA LEU A 562 14.50 -14.38 -15.82
C LEU A 562 14.25 -13.98 -14.36
N ASP A 563 13.86 -12.73 -14.12
CA ASP A 563 13.56 -12.21 -12.79
C ASP A 563 12.39 -12.95 -12.14
N VAL A 564 11.34 -13.26 -12.89
CA VAL A 564 10.21 -14.05 -12.39
C VAL A 564 10.64 -15.50 -12.11
N LYS A 565 11.47 -16.11 -12.96
CA LYS A 565 12.01 -17.46 -12.72
C LYS A 565 12.86 -17.51 -11.46
N LYS A 566 13.81 -16.58 -11.29
CA LYS A 566 14.64 -16.45 -10.08
C LYS A 566 13.78 -16.30 -8.82
N GLN A 567 12.69 -15.52 -8.89
CA GLN A 567 11.75 -15.36 -7.78
C GLN A 567 10.95 -16.61 -7.46
N ILE A 568 10.58 -17.43 -8.45
CA ILE A 568 9.89 -18.71 -8.19
C ILE A 568 10.86 -19.70 -7.54
N GLU A 569 12.05 -19.87 -8.11
CA GLU A 569 13.06 -20.81 -7.60
C GLU A 569 13.54 -20.46 -6.20
N SER A 570 13.59 -19.17 -5.83
CA SER A 570 13.93 -18.77 -4.46
C SER A 570 12.83 -19.05 -3.42
N LEU A 571 11.61 -19.43 -3.85
CA LEU A 571 10.48 -19.74 -2.97
C LEU A 571 10.19 -21.26 -2.90
N GLU A 572 10.78 -22.07 -3.76
CA GLU A 572 10.63 -23.53 -3.85
C GLU A 572 11.84 -24.23 -3.22
#